data_AF-A0A7X9QYP9-F1
#
_entry.id   AF-A0A7X9QYP9-F1
#
_cell.length_a   1.000
_cell.length_b   1.000
_cell.length_c   1.000
_cell.angle_alpha   90.00
_cell.angle_beta   90.00
_cell.angle_gamma   90.00
#
_symmetry.space_group_name_H-M   'P 1'
#
loop_
_entity.id
_entity.type
_entity.pdbx_description
1 polymer ?
#
loop_
_entity_poly.entity_id
_entity_poly.type
_entity_poly.pdbx_seq_one_letter_code
_entity_poly.pdbx_strand_id
1 'polypeptide(L)'
;MSEIAKFLIKNNLINETYTNYLVRQSPNGLREEEKKFLVSVLLKDSEELKKIKVLKQDKIYEIFLKLSNHHFSVDNFFNEAIYDYFNKAFSDNNNFNKINIQRIEDYFKKIIFFQDTNDPQKITLNLNSISRILYNKLVNPQEDHLFTKMKSYVLESQISDNINDDVKLLLLILDKKMNLDFEFNLDFTIEALLERIYHISDKTNKQLLEQKLLDLISKKINNKIPVIIFEPSDFQKVRSERKKFYKTLWEKEKISLNSLTLLAILSIFEDKQIDSYENIYDKLNTHDAKNTIIKLLNYIDSNIFSNFENYSHESDNLYITSNINSFRSIIRTYMNHEDKKIPFNLFNPIILWEELTNVQSEISRKHYKEIFNTLDKDFITEQLNKSSISLLSFKKLLENYKDSFSNKINIEILESDAMKSLVQIPKKRTKRKPDSRINKKNKLIKYINQHSKIDEIDKNFINRYSVDDFLSTKGSINNKELYLDILNMKKSTVRRTSNINKIEKVVTELKSELSDTSWA
;
A
#
# COMPACT_ATOMS: atom_id res chain seq x y z
N MET A 1 30.32 33.92 -22.65
CA MET A 1 31.58 34.37 -23.27
C MET A 1 31.65 33.80 -24.68
N SER A 2 31.88 34.62 -25.72
CA SER A 2 31.92 34.14 -27.11
C SER A 2 33.11 33.20 -27.35
N GLU A 3 33.01 32.30 -28.34
CA GLU A 3 34.13 31.42 -28.71
C GLU A 3 35.40 32.19 -29.06
N ILE A 4 35.23 33.38 -29.65
CA ILE A 4 36.32 34.31 -29.96
C ILE A 4 37.06 34.73 -28.69
N ALA A 5 36.36 35.10 -27.62
CA ALA A 5 37.02 35.49 -26.37
C ALA A 5 37.77 34.32 -25.72
N LYS A 6 37.22 33.09 -25.79
CA LYS A 6 37.95 31.88 -25.33
C LYS A 6 39.19 31.60 -26.17
N PHE A 7 39.09 31.70 -27.49
CA PHE A 7 40.22 31.53 -28.42
C PHE A 7 41.34 32.54 -28.15
N LEU A 8 40.97 33.81 -27.95
CA LEU A 8 41.91 34.89 -27.72
C LEU A 8 42.67 34.74 -26.39
N ILE A 9 41.99 34.31 -25.31
CA ILE A 9 42.63 34.05 -24.02
C ILE A 9 43.51 32.79 -24.08
N LYS A 10 43.00 31.70 -24.67
CA LYS A 10 43.71 30.41 -24.75
C LYS A 10 45.03 30.48 -25.52
N ASN A 11 45.11 31.35 -26.53
CA ASN A 11 46.31 31.51 -27.37
C ASN A 11 47.21 32.68 -26.94
N ASN A 12 47.01 33.26 -25.74
CA ASN A 12 47.72 34.46 -25.28
C ASN A 12 47.67 35.64 -26.29
N LEU A 13 46.65 35.67 -27.17
CA LEU A 13 46.47 36.74 -28.17
C LEU A 13 45.90 38.01 -27.53
N ILE A 14 45.37 37.87 -26.32
CA ILE A 14 45.14 38.97 -25.40
C ILE A 14 46.35 39.01 -24.46
N ASN A 15 47.23 39.99 -24.67
CA ASN A 15 48.42 40.22 -23.84
C ASN A 15 48.02 40.34 -22.35
N GLU A 16 48.92 39.96 -21.43
CA GLU A 16 48.86 40.26 -20.00
C GLU A 16 48.25 41.63 -19.70
N THR A 17 48.37 42.64 -20.56
CA THR A 17 47.74 43.95 -20.43
C THR A 17 46.20 43.96 -20.29
N TYR A 18 45.45 43.09 -20.97
CA TYR A 18 43.97 43.09 -20.89
C TYR A 18 43.46 42.16 -19.77
N THR A 19 44.18 41.06 -19.52
CA THR A 19 44.01 40.28 -18.28
C THR A 19 44.35 41.19 -17.08
N ASN A 20 45.41 41.99 -17.17
CA ASN A 20 45.76 43.05 -16.23
C ASN A 20 44.71 44.18 -16.20
N TYR A 21 44.01 44.47 -17.30
CA TYR A 21 42.92 45.45 -17.34
C TYR A 21 41.68 44.96 -16.56
N LEU A 22 41.32 43.67 -16.69
CA LEU A 22 40.31 43.03 -15.85
C LEU A 22 40.79 42.88 -14.39
N VAL A 23 42.11 42.78 -14.17
CA VAL A 23 42.74 42.62 -12.85
C VAL A 23 42.96 43.98 -12.11
N ARG A 24 43.08 45.09 -12.81
CA ARG A 24 43.33 46.43 -12.22
C ARG A 24 42.04 47.08 -11.72
N GLN A 25 41.76 46.89 -10.44
CA GLN A 25 41.12 47.87 -9.52
C GLN A 25 41.42 47.58 -8.03
N SER A 26 42.36 46.69 -7.69
CA SER A 26 42.83 46.51 -6.32
C SER A 26 44.08 47.35 -6.06
N PRO A 27 44.20 48.07 -4.93
CA PRO A 27 45.38 48.84 -4.57
C PRO A 27 46.70 48.04 -4.61
N ASN A 28 46.62 46.70 -4.47
CA ASN A 28 47.78 45.80 -4.39
C ASN A 28 47.80 44.70 -5.49
N GLY A 29 46.88 44.72 -6.46
CA GLY A 29 46.78 43.70 -7.53
C GLY A 29 46.42 42.28 -7.08
N LEU A 30 46.22 41.35 -8.04
CA LEU A 30 46.13 39.90 -7.79
C LEU A 30 47.53 39.28 -8.01
N ARG A 31 47.94 38.28 -7.20
CA ARG A 31 49.18 37.53 -7.46
C ARG A 31 48.94 36.48 -8.55
N GLU A 32 50.01 35.83 -9.00
CA GLU A 32 49.96 34.84 -10.07
C GLU A 32 48.94 33.71 -9.82
N GLU A 33 48.86 33.16 -8.62
CA GLU A 33 47.86 32.12 -8.29
C GLU A 33 46.42 32.63 -8.35
N GLU A 34 46.15 33.85 -7.89
CA GLU A 34 44.83 34.46 -7.97
C GLU A 34 44.45 34.85 -9.41
N LYS A 35 45.41 35.33 -10.21
CA LYS A 35 45.21 35.60 -11.64
C LYS A 35 44.88 34.30 -12.37
N LYS A 36 45.65 33.24 -12.09
CA LYS A 36 45.47 31.92 -12.67
C LYS A 36 44.11 31.33 -12.32
N PHE A 37 43.67 31.48 -11.06
CA PHE A 37 42.32 31.10 -10.65
C PHE A 37 41.27 31.87 -11.47
N LEU A 38 41.33 33.20 -11.48
CA LEU A 38 40.36 34.04 -12.21
C LEU A 38 40.31 33.68 -13.70
N VAL A 39 41.46 33.53 -14.36
CA VAL A 39 41.54 33.15 -15.77
C VAL A 39 40.95 31.76 -16.00
N SER A 40 41.25 30.79 -15.14
CA SER A 40 40.70 29.43 -15.25
C SER A 40 39.18 29.40 -15.09
N VAL A 41 38.62 30.21 -14.18
CA VAL A 41 37.16 30.40 -14.04
C VAL A 41 36.56 30.99 -15.32
N LEU A 42 37.17 32.05 -15.87
CA LEU A 42 36.71 32.72 -17.10
C LEU A 42 36.74 31.77 -18.32
N LEU A 43 37.75 30.91 -18.40
CA LEU A 43 37.91 29.91 -19.45
C LEU A 43 37.06 28.65 -19.24
N LYS A 44 36.49 28.46 -18.04
CA LYS A 44 35.86 27.22 -17.58
C LYS A 44 36.83 26.03 -17.58
N ASP A 45 38.09 26.26 -17.26
CA ASP A 45 39.13 25.22 -17.17
C ASP A 45 39.08 24.55 -15.79
N SER A 46 38.22 23.54 -15.67
CA SER A 46 37.97 22.85 -14.41
C SER A 46 39.18 22.07 -13.88
N GLU A 47 40.00 21.51 -14.78
CA GLU A 47 41.18 20.73 -14.41
C GLU A 47 42.27 21.62 -13.82
N GLU A 48 42.42 22.85 -14.35
CA GLU A 48 43.36 23.80 -13.77
C GLU A 48 42.88 24.35 -12.43
N LEU A 49 41.56 24.60 -12.28
CA LEU A 49 40.96 25.00 -10.99
C LEU A 49 41.19 23.96 -9.89
N LYS A 50 41.13 22.67 -10.23
CA LYS A 50 41.38 21.57 -9.29
C LYS A 50 42.80 21.60 -8.70
N LYS A 51 43.78 22.13 -9.43
CA LYS A 51 45.19 22.21 -8.99
C LYS A 51 45.45 23.37 -8.03
N ILE A 52 44.59 24.38 -8.02
CA ILE A 52 44.74 25.58 -7.19
C ILE A 52 44.19 25.29 -5.80
N LYS A 53 45.08 25.22 -4.79
CA LYS A 53 44.71 24.86 -3.41
C LYS A 53 44.78 26.00 -2.42
N VAL A 54 45.51 27.07 -2.74
CA VAL A 54 45.75 28.19 -1.83
C VAL A 54 45.42 29.49 -2.56
N LEU A 55 44.68 30.37 -1.89
CA LEU A 55 44.41 31.74 -2.32
C LEU A 55 44.51 32.65 -1.11
N LYS A 56 44.95 33.89 -1.31
CA LYS A 56 44.93 34.89 -0.23
C LYS A 56 43.48 35.27 0.10
N GLN A 57 43.15 35.18 1.39
CA GLN A 57 41.79 35.39 1.91
C GLN A 57 41.22 36.77 1.57
N ASP A 58 42.05 37.82 1.64
CA ASP A 58 41.70 39.20 1.28
C ASP A 58 41.45 39.39 -0.24
N LYS A 59 41.93 38.47 -1.08
CA LYS A 59 41.83 38.54 -2.54
C LYS A 59 40.64 37.79 -3.13
N ILE A 60 40.08 36.84 -2.39
CA ILE A 60 38.92 36.05 -2.84
C ILE A 60 37.70 36.95 -3.10
N TYR A 61 37.42 37.91 -2.21
CA TYR A 61 36.32 38.86 -2.41
C TYR A 61 36.53 39.75 -3.65
N GLU A 62 37.77 40.19 -3.91
CA GLU A 62 38.10 40.98 -5.11
C GLU A 62 37.89 40.19 -6.41
N ILE A 63 38.15 38.87 -6.38
CA ILE A 63 37.87 37.97 -7.50
C ILE A 63 36.36 37.88 -7.74
N PHE A 64 35.55 37.70 -6.68
CA PHE A 64 34.09 37.57 -6.81
C PHE A 64 33.44 38.81 -7.44
N LEU A 65 33.93 40.02 -7.14
CA LEU A 65 33.45 41.27 -7.74
C LEU A 65 33.59 41.32 -9.27
N LYS A 66 34.48 40.50 -9.84
CA LYS A 66 34.80 40.47 -11.28
C LYS A 66 34.06 39.37 -12.03
N LEU A 67 33.32 38.54 -11.30
CA LEU A 67 32.62 37.39 -11.85
C LEU A 67 31.12 37.65 -11.94
N SER A 68 30.53 37.39 -13.10
CA SER A 68 29.08 37.28 -13.23
C SER A 68 28.55 35.96 -12.69
N ASN A 69 27.23 35.90 -12.42
CA ASN A 69 26.55 34.77 -11.78
C ASN A 69 26.85 33.39 -12.43
N HIS A 70 27.00 33.31 -13.75
CA HIS A 70 27.28 32.05 -14.45
C HIS A 70 28.68 31.47 -14.23
N HIS A 71 29.60 32.20 -13.60
CA HIS A 71 30.94 31.70 -13.30
C HIS A 71 30.98 30.87 -12.01
N PHE A 72 30.05 31.10 -11.08
CA PHE A 72 29.96 30.35 -9.82
C PHE A 72 29.50 28.90 -10.02
N SER A 73 29.01 28.56 -11.21
CA SER A 73 28.64 27.21 -11.62
C SER A 73 29.75 26.43 -12.32
N VAL A 74 30.94 27.02 -12.51
CA VAL A 74 32.07 26.30 -13.10
C VAL A 74 32.53 25.21 -12.15
N ASP A 75 32.71 24.00 -12.68
CA ASP A 75 33.20 22.86 -11.89
C ASP A 75 34.57 23.16 -11.27
N ASN A 76 34.75 22.73 -10.01
CA ASN A 76 35.93 23.04 -9.18
C ASN A 76 36.12 24.54 -8.85
N PHE A 77 35.16 25.42 -9.14
CA PHE A 77 35.19 26.81 -8.65
C PHE A 77 35.26 26.85 -7.12
N PHE A 78 34.36 26.13 -6.46
CA PHE A 78 34.30 26.03 -5.01
C PHE A 78 35.33 25.02 -4.51
N ASN A 79 36.61 25.38 -4.55
CA ASN A 79 37.74 24.55 -4.12
C ASN A 79 38.07 24.74 -2.61
N GLU A 80 39.23 24.25 -2.16
CA GLU A 80 39.65 24.28 -0.75
C GLU A 80 39.86 25.70 -0.24
N ALA A 81 40.58 26.52 -0.99
CA ALA A 81 40.78 27.92 -0.63
C ALA A 81 39.47 28.71 -0.51
N ILE A 82 38.51 28.46 -1.42
CA ILE A 82 37.20 29.10 -1.36
C ILE A 82 36.37 28.57 -0.18
N TYR A 83 36.39 27.27 0.09
CA TYR A 83 35.73 26.69 1.26
C TYR A 83 36.24 27.33 2.56
N ASP A 84 37.56 27.37 2.75
CA ASP A 84 38.20 27.90 3.96
C ASP A 84 37.86 29.38 4.17
N TYR A 85 37.76 30.16 3.08
CA TYR A 85 37.35 31.56 3.12
C TYR A 85 35.97 31.74 3.72
N PHE A 86 34.97 31.02 3.21
CA PHE A 86 33.62 31.09 3.76
C PHE A 86 33.59 30.52 5.18
N ASN A 87 34.36 29.48 5.48
CA ASN A 87 34.34 28.84 6.80
C ASN A 87 34.83 29.79 7.88
N LYS A 88 35.95 30.46 7.60
CA LYS A 88 36.46 31.51 8.46
C LYS A 88 35.53 32.73 8.54
N ALA A 89 34.95 33.13 7.40
CA ALA A 89 34.02 34.27 7.38
C ALA A 89 32.77 34.04 8.23
N PHE A 90 32.28 32.79 8.32
CA PHE A 90 31.11 32.44 9.12
C PHE A 90 31.43 31.94 10.54
N SER A 91 32.69 31.62 10.86
CA SER A 91 33.12 31.31 12.23
C SER A 91 33.33 32.57 13.07
N ASP A 92 33.86 33.64 12.46
CA ASP A 92 34.29 34.86 13.15
C ASP A 92 33.14 35.89 13.30
N ASN A 93 32.20 35.63 14.22
CA ASN A 93 31.06 36.54 14.51
C ASN A 93 31.45 37.96 14.95
N ASN A 94 32.70 38.19 15.38
CA ASN A 94 33.13 39.45 16.02
C ASN A 94 34.16 40.28 15.21
N ASN A 95 34.69 39.82 14.07
CA ASN A 95 35.84 40.48 13.41
C ASN A 95 35.64 40.94 11.96
N PHE A 96 34.48 40.68 11.34
CA PHE A 96 34.15 41.31 10.06
C PHE A 96 33.46 42.66 10.29
N ASN A 97 34.26 43.69 10.57
CA ASN A 97 33.83 45.08 10.60
C ASN A 97 33.16 45.46 9.27
N LYS A 98 31.82 45.55 9.26
CA LYS A 98 30.97 46.40 8.40
C LYS A 98 31.21 46.44 6.87
N ILE A 99 32.03 45.56 6.28
CA ILE A 99 31.89 45.15 4.87
C ILE A 99 30.93 43.96 4.89
N ASN A 100 29.66 44.31 4.75
CA ASN A 100 28.45 43.47 4.62
C ASN A 100 28.69 41.95 4.61
N ILE A 101 28.58 41.30 5.78
CA ILE A 101 28.33 39.84 5.88
C ILE A 101 27.24 39.45 4.88
N GLN A 102 26.20 40.28 4.71
CA GLN A 102 25.17 40.14 3.68
C GLN A 102 25.73 39.91 2.26
N ARG A 103 26.75 40.64 1.83
CA ARG A 103 27.35 40.47 0.49
C ARG A 103 28.09 39.14 0.37
N ILE A 104 28.77 38.70 1.44
CA ILE A 104 29.42 37.39 1.49
C ILE A 104 28.35 36.29 1.44
N GLU A 105 27.27 36.43 2.20
CA GLU A 105 26.12 35.53 2.15
C GLU A 105 25.49 35.47 0.74
N ASP A 106 25.35 36.61 0.05
CA ASP A 106 24.82 36.64 -1.32
C ASP A 106 25.70 35.85 -2.30
N TYR A 107 27.03 35.94 -2.20
CA TYR A 107 27.93 35.12 -3.01
C TYR A 107 27.87 33.64 -2.61
N PHE A 108 27.77 33.33 -1.32
CA PHE A 108 27.64 31.95 -0.87
C PHE A 108 26.35 31.31 -1.39
N LYS A 109 25.23 32.05 -1.40
CA LYS A 109 23.97 31.61 -2.00
C LYS A 109 24.12 31.33 -3.50
N LYS A 110 24.84 32.16 -4.25
CA LYS A 110 25.14 31.91 -5.68
C LYS A 110 26.00 30.67 -5.94
N ILE A 111 26.77 30.23 -4.94
CA ILE A 111 27.58 29.02 -5.01
C ILE A 111 26.73 27.78 -4.71
N ILE A 112 25.79 27.88 -3.75
CA ILE A 112 24.91 26.77 -3.36
C ILE A 112 23.76 26.57 -4.34
N PHE A 113 23.26 27.65 -4.94
CA PHE A 113 22.08 27.63 -5.80
C PHE A 113 22.39 28.04 -7.24
N PHE A 114 21.81 27.30 -8.17
CA PHE A 114 21.63 27.73 -9.54
C PHE A 114 20.22 28.27 -9.70
N GLN A 115 20.10 29.47 -10.25
CA GLN A 115 18.81 30.05 -10.59
C GLN A 115 18.34 29.47 -11.93
N ASP A 116 17.08 29.03 -12.01
CA ASP A 116 16.50 28.54 -13.25
C ASP A 116 16.46 29.68 -14.29
N THR A 117 16.87 29.38 -15.51
CA THR A 117 16.96 30.36 -16.60
C THR A 117 15.59 30.81 -17.12
N ASN A 118 14.56 29.98 -16.94
CA ASN A 118 13.20 30.19 -17.43
C ASN A 118 12.26 30.67 -16.31
N ASP A 119 12.55 30.33 -15.05
CA ASP A 119 11.79 30.78 -13.87
C ASP A 119 12.72 31.28 -12.76
N PRO A 120 12.99 32.59 -12.68
CA PRO A 120 13.89 33.17 -11.68
C PRO A 120 13.49 32.91 -10.22
N GLN A 121 12.25 32.47 -9.96
CA GLN A 121 11.77 32.11 -8.62
C GLN A 121 12.11 30.67 -8.22
N LYS A 122 12.46 29.81 -9.19
CA LYS A 122 12.90 28.44 -8.95
C LYS A 122 14.42 28.34 -8.88
N ILE A 123 14.89 27.61 -7.89
CA ILE A 123 16.32 27.34 -7.71
C ILE A 123 16.60 25.84 -7.71
N THR A 124 17.77 25.49 -8.24
CA THR A 124 18.36 24.15 -8.25
C THR A 124 19.60 24.15 -7.36
N LEU A 125 19.93 23.01 -6.76
CA LEU A 125 21.12 22.87 -5.94
C LEU A 125 22.38 22.64 -6.78
N ASN A 126 23.47 23.34 -6.45
CA ASN A 126 24.80 23.07 -6.99
C ASN A 126 25.42 21.86 -6.28
N LEU A 127 25.21 20.67 -6.86
CA LEU A 127 25.63 19.40 -6.28
C LEU A 127 27.14 19.34 -5.97
N ASN A 128 27.99 19.93 -6.79
CA ASN A 128 29.45 19.88 -6.59
C ASN A 128 29.87 20.69 -5.36
N SER A 129 29.34 21.91 -5.21
CA SER A 129 29.60 22.75 -4.04
C SER A 129 29.05 22.12 -2.76
N ILE A 130 27.82 21.60 -2.80
CA ILE A 130 27.19 20.95 -1.65
C ILE A 130 27.94 19.67 -1.25
N SER A 131 28.37 18.86 -2.23
CA SER A 131 29.17 17.66 -1.96
C SER A 131 30.47 18.01 -1.23
N ARG A 132 31.08 19.16 -1.53
CA ARG A 132 32.29 19.62 -0.84
C ARG A 132 32.03 20.08 0.59
N ILE A 133 30.93 20.79 0.82
CA ILE A 133 30.50 21.14 2.16
C ILE A 133 30.19 19.89 2.98
N LEU A 134 29.50 18.92 2.39
CA LEU A 134 29.19 17.64 3.00
C LEU A 134 30.46 16.82 3.30
N TYR A 135 31.42 16.75 2.38
CA TYR A 135 32.71 16.10 2.62
C TYR A 135 33.40 16.65 3.86
N ASN A 136 33.49 17.97 3.99
CA ASN A 136 34.12 18.59 5.16
C ASN A 136 33.31 18.34 6.44
N LYS A 137 31.96 18.32 6.38
CA LYS A 137 31.11 17.88 7.49
C LYS A 137 31.46 16.46 7.97
N LEU A 138 31.72 15.54 7.03
CA LEU A 138 32.05 14.14 7.33
C LEU A 138 33.48 14.01 7.88
N VAL A 139 34.46 14.72 7.30
CA VAL A 139 35.87 14.61 7.70
C VAL A 139 36.15 15.37 9.00
N ASN A 140 35.75 16.64 9.07
CA ASN A 140 36.02 17.58 10.16
C ASN A 140 34.71 18.17 10.74
N PRO A 141 33.91 17.38 11.48
CA PRO A 141 32.60 17.80 11.95
C PRO A 141 32.61 18.98 12.93
N GLN A 142 33.77 19.37 13.46
CA GLN A 142 33.92 20.55 14.35
C GLN A 142 33.92 21.87 13.57
N GLU A 143 34.17 21.84 12.26
CA GLU A 143 34.19 23.01 11.37
C GLU A 143 32.87 23.12 10.58
N ASP A 144 31.74 22.93 11.27
CA ASP A 144 30.40 22.75 10.68
C ASP A 144 29.67 24.04 10.25
N HIS A 145 30.38 25.17 10.23
CA HIS A 145 29.76 26.48 10.04
C HIS A 145 29.08 26.57 8.66
N LEU A 146 29.73 26.05 7.60
CA LEU A 146 29.18 26.09 6.25
C LEU A 146 27.97 25.20 6.05
N PHE A 147 28.04 23.96 6.54
CA PHE A 147 26.93 23.02 6.39
C PHE A 147 25.71 23.51 7.17
N THR A 148 25.90 24.08 8.36
CA THR A 148 24.82 24.71 9.13
C THR A 148 24.19 25.89 8.38
N LYS A 149 25.01 26.80 7.83
CA LYS A 149 24.53 27.95 7.04
C LYS A 149 23.81 27.53 5.76
N MET A 150 24.43 26.62 4.99
CA MET A 150 23.84 26.04 3.78
C MET A 150 22.49 25.39 4.09
N LYS A 151 22.42 24.58 5.17
CA LYS A 151 21.17 23.97 5.62
C LYS A 151 20.09 25.02 5.88
N SER A 152 20.40 26.10 6.61
CA SER A 152 19.45 27.21 6.85
C SER A 152 18.88 27.76 5.54
N TYR A 153 19.74 28.05 4.57
CA TYR A 153 19.30 28.62 3.29
C TYR A 153 18.45 27.65 2.47
N VAL A 154 18.82 26.37 2.43
CA VAL A 154 18.03 25.33 1.74
C VAL A 154 16.67 25.17 2.42
N LEU A 155 16.61 25.21 3.75
CA LEU A 155 15.36 25.14 4.51
C LEU A 155 14.42 26.32 4.23
N GLU A 156 14.94 27.52 4.05
CA GLU A 156 14.16 28.73 3.75
C GLU A 156 13.77 28.86 2.27
N SER A 157 14.45 28.14 1.38
CA SER A 157 14.25 28.26 -0.07
C SER A 157 13.03 27.51 -0.61
N GLN A 158 12.46 28.03 -1.72
CA GLN A 158 11.51 27.33 -2.58
C GLN A 158 12.28 26.59 -3.68
N ILE A 159 12.39 25.28 -3.56
CA ILE A 159 13.11 24.43 -4.51
C ILE A 159 12.15 24.01 -5.61
N SER A 160 12.64 23.91 -6.85
CA SER A 160 11.84 23.40 -7.97
C SER A 160 11.22 22.03 -7.64
N ASP A 161 9.99 21.79 -8.10
CA ASP A 161 9.31 20.50 -7.90
C ASP A 161 9.92 19.38 -8.77
N ASN A 162 10.55 19.74 -9.90
CA ASN A 162 11.22 18.78 -10.78
C ASN A 162 12.69 18.62 -10.36
N ILE A 163 12.92 17.80 -9.34
CA ILE A 163 14.25 17.47 -8.82
C ILE A 163 14.65 16.04 -9.15
N ASN A 164 15.92 15.89 -9.55
CA ASN A 164 16.52 14.58 -9.74
C ASN A 164 16.79 13.88 -8.40
N ASP A 165 17.12 12.60 -8.48
CA ASP A 165 17.30 11.75 -7.30
C ASP A 165 18.50 12.16 -6.44
N ASP A 166 19.59 12.65 -7.05
CA ASP A 166 20.76 13.20 -6.33
C ASP A 166 20.34 14.35 -5.39
N VAL A 167 19.47 15.25 -5.86
CA VAL A 167 18.94 16.36 -5.07
C VAL A 167 18.02 15.84 -3.96
N LYS A 168 17.18 14.82 -4.22
CA LYS A 168 16.30 14.22 -3.19
C LYS A 168 17.09 13.69 -2.00
N LEU A 169 18.19 12.96 -2.23
CA LEU A 169 19.06 12.45 -1.16
C LEU A 169 19.68 13.59 -0.34
N LEU A 170 20.17 14.65 -1.00
CA LEU A 170 20.73 15.80 -0.29
C LEU A 170 19.69 16.53 0.55
N LEU A 171 18.47 16.70 0.03
CA LEU A 171 17.39 17.35 0.77
C LEU A 171 16.95 16.54 1.98
N LEU A 172 16.99 15.21 1.88
CA LEU A 172 16.82 14.31 3.00
C LEU A 172 17.92 14.54 4.06
N ILE A 173 19.19 14.58 3.65
CA ILE A 173 20.32 14.82 4.58
C ILE A 173 20.20 16.19 5.28
N LEU A 174 19.61 17.17 4.60
CA LEU A 174 19.40 18.53 5.10
C LEU A 174 18.12 18.72 5.92
N ASP A 175 17.33 17.66 6.16
CA ASP A 175 16.04 17.70 6.86
C ASP A 175 15.00 18.64 6.20
N LYS A 176 15.05 18.85 4.88
CA LYS A 176 14.05 19.66 4.17
C LYS A 176 12.76 18.85 4.02
N LYS A 177 11.67 19.34 4.64
CA LYS A 177 10.32 18.80 4.36
C LYS A 177 9.97 19.10 2.90
N MET A 178 9.55 18.07 2.16
CA MET A 178 9.02 18.24 0.81
C MET A 178 7.63 17.62 0.74
N ASN A 179 6.75 18.23 -0.06
CA ASN A 179 5.38 17.77 -0.29
C ASN A 179 5.28 16.79 -1.47
N LEU A 180 6.37 16.10 -1.82
CA LEU A 180 6.48 15.32 -3.05
C LEU A 180 6.68 13.84 -2.75
N ASP A 181 6.12 12.99 -3.62
CA ASP A 181 6.36 11.55 -3.66
C ASP A 181 7.87 11.29 -3.72
N PHE A 182 8.41 10.82 -2.61
CA PHE A 182 9.83 10.72 -2.34
C PHE A 182 10.45 9.44 -2.95
N GLU A 183 9.88 8.98 -4.05
CA GLU A 183 10.31 7.76 -4.71
C GLU A 183 11.59 8.04 -5.50
N PHE A 184 12.69 7.44 -5.05
CA PHE A 184 13.97 7.44 -5.74
C PHE A 184 14.80 6.23 -5.32
N ASN A 185 15.79 5.87 -6.14
CA ASN A 185 16.73 4.79 -5.84
C ASN A 185 17.84 5.26 -4.88
N LEU A 186 17.77 4.77 -3.64
CA LEU A 186 18.67 5.17 -2.56
C LEU A 186 20.10 4.66 -2.76
N ASP A 187 20.29 3.43 -3.24
CA ASP A 187 21.62 2.88 -3.51
C ASP A 187 22.35 3.64 -4.63
N PHE A 188 21.64 3.89 -5.73
CA PHE A 188 22.18 4.65 -6.85
C PHE A 188 22.63 6.05 -6.43
N THR A 189 21.77 6.78 -5.71
CA THR A 189 22.08 8.15 -5.27
C THR A 189 23.19 8.22 -4.23
N ILE A 190 23.31 7.22 -3.34
CA ILE A 190 24.44 7.13 -2.41
C ILE A 190 25.75 6.93 -3.18
N GLU A 191 25.78 6.05 -4.20
CA GLU A 191 26.99 5.87 -5.02
C GLU A 191 27.34 7.15 -5.79
N ALA A 192 26.37 7.79 -6.45
CA ALA A 192 26.59 9.04 -7.17
C ALA A 192 27.14 10.16 -6.26
N LEU A 193 26.61 10.28 -5.03
CA LEU A 193 27.10 11.25 -4.06
C LEU A 193 28.52 10.91 -3.56
N LEU A 194 28.80 9.62 -3.31
CA LEU A 194 30.13 9.17 -2.90
C LEU A 194 31.18 9.40 -3.99
N GLU A 195 30.86 9.14 -5.26
CA GLU A 195 31.76 9.43 -6.38
C GLU A 195 32.16 10.91 -6.41
N ARG A 196 31.18 11.82 -6.30
CA ARG A 196 31.46 13.27 -6.20
C ARG A 196 32.35 13.60 -5.00
N ILE A 197 32.08 12.99 -3.86
CA ILE A 197 32.86 13.20 -2.62
C ILE A 197 34.30 12.69 -2.78
N TYR A 198 34.49 11.52 -3.39
CA TYR A 198 35.80 10.91 -3.59
C TYR A 198 36.70 11.72 -4.52
N HIS A 199 36.13 12.48 -5.46
CA HIS A 199 36.89 13.38 -6.33
C HIS A 199 37.44 14.64 -5.64
N ILE A 200 37.03 14.94 -4.41
CA ILE A 200 37.49 16.12 -3.66
C ILE A 200 38.91 15.95 -3.15
N SER A 201 39.28 14.75 -2.70
CA SER A 201 40.58 14.47 -2.09
C SER A 201 41.01 13.02 -2.32
N ASP A 202 42.16 12.86 -2.98
CA ASP A 202 42.76 11.55 -3.26
C ASP A 202 43.30 10.85 -2.00
N LYS A 203 43.47 11.59 -0.89
CA LYS A 203 44.07 11.07 0.36
C LYS A 203 43.05 10.44 1.32
N THR A 204 41.76 10.45 0.97
CA THR A 204 40.72 10.11 1.94
C THR A 204 40.35 8.64 1.91
N ASN A 205 40.19 8.04 3.10
CA ASN A 205 39.72 6.66 3.23
C ASN A 205 38.25 6.56 2.75
N LYS A 206 38.06 5.98 1.57
CA LYS A 206 36.75 5.83 0.92
C LYS A 206 35.74 5.06 1.75
N GLN A 207 36.17 3.99 2.41
CA GLN A 207 35.32 3.14 3.25
C GLN A 207 34.86 3.89 4.51
N LEU A 208 35.76 4.62 5.17
CA LEU A 208 35.42 5.45 6.33
C LEU A 208 34.43 6.58 5.95
N LEU A 209 34.61 7.19 4.78
CA LEU A 209 33.68 8.20 4.27
C LEU A 209 32.28 7.63 3.99
N GLU A 210 32.22 6.48 3.33
CA GLU A 210 30.96 5.77 3.08
C GLU A 210 30.25 5.47 4.41
N GLN A 211 30.95 4.91 5.39
CA GLN A 211 30.39 4.65 6.72
C GLN A 211 29.84 5.92 7.39
N LYS A 212 30.61 7.01 7.39
CA LYS A 212 30.16 8.29 7.97
C LYS A 212 28.95 8.87 7.24
N LEU A 213 28.87 8.73 5.91
CA LEU A 213 27.73 9.17 5.13
C LEU A 213 26.49 8.34 5.46
N LEU A 214 26.60 7.01 5.49
CA LEU A 214 25.52 6.11 5.86
C LEU A 214 25.00 6.40 7.27
N ASP A 215 25.91 6.64 8.24
CA ASP A 215 25.53 7.06 9.59
C ASP A 215 24.77 8.38 9.62
N LEU A 216 25.19 9.35 8.80
CA LEU A 216 24.50 10.64 8.67
C LEU A 216 23.10 10.43 8.09
N ILE A 217 22.96 9.68 6.99
CA ILE A 217 21.67 9.37 6.37
C ILE A 217 20.77 8.66 7.38
N SER A 218 21.28 7.66 8.10
CA SER A 218 20.54 6.93 9.14
C SER A 218 19.97 7.86 10.22
N LYS A 219 20.71 8.90 10.62
CA LYS A 219 20.26 9.89 11.61
C LYS A 219 19.22 10.87 11.05
N LYS A 220 19.15 11.04 9.74
CA LYS A 220 18.29 12.01 9.06
C LYS A 220 16.96 11.42 8.61
N ILE A 221 16.94 10.13 8.26
CA ILE A 221 15.69 9.41 8.00
C ILE A 221 14.96 9.21 9.34
N ASN A 222 14.07 10.15 9.68
CA ASN A 222 13.28 10.12 10.91
C ASN A 222 11.83 9.67 10.68
N ASN A 223 11.36 9.69 9.44
CA ASN A 223 10.02 9.23 9.04
C ASN A 223 10.14 8.01 8.14
N LYS A 224 9.04 7.25 8.06
CA LYS A 224 8.88 6.13 7.12
C LYS A 224 8.76 6.70 5.70
N ILE A 225 9.87 6.72 4.97
CA ILE A 225 9.94 7.32 3.63
C ILE A 225 9.68 6.27 2.54
N PRO A 226 8.85 6.59 1.52
CA PRO A 226 8.66 5.73 0.35
C PRO A 226 9.85 5.87 -0.59
N VAL A 227 10.88 5.07 -0.40
CA VAL A 227 12.09 5.04 -1.25
C VAL A 227 12.22 3.70 -1.93
N ILE A 228 12.85 3.66 -3.11
CA ILE A 228 13.37 2.41 -3.67
C ILE A 228 14.74 2.19 -3.02
N ILE A 229 14.95 1.04 -2.38
CA ILE A 229 16.25 0.78 -1.73
C ILE A 229 17.32 0.60 -2.81
N PHE A 230 17.09 -0.35 -3.70
CA PHE A 230 17.81 -0.63 -4.94
C PHE A 230 16.86 -1.43 -5.85
N GLU A 231 17.14 -1.45 -7.15
CA GLU A 231 16.44 -2.34 -8.07
C GLU A 231 16.78 -3.80 -7.73
N PRO A 232 15.81 -4.71 -7.52
CA PRO A 232 16.09 -6.08 -7.10
C PRO A 232 17.11 -6.81 -8.00
N SER A 233 17.12 -6.50 -9.29
CA SER A 233 18.09 -7.01 -10.28
C SER A 233 19.54 -6.58 -10.03
N ASP A 234 19.77 -5.49 -9.29
CA ASP A 234 21.08 -4.97 -8.94
C ASP A 234 21.62 -5.54 -7.62
N PHE A 235 20.94 -6.48 -6.97
CA PHE A 235 21.34 -7.03 -5.66
C PHE A 235 22.83 -7.45 -5.58
N GLN A 236 23.37 -8.03 -6.65
CA GLN A 236 24.77 -8.47 -6.70
C GLN A 236 25.78 -7.31 -6.76
N LYS A 237 25.35 -6.13 -7.22
CA LYS A 237 26.17 -4.91 -7.25
C LYS A 237 26.18 -4.19 -5.89
N VAL A 238 25.17 -4.43 -5.06
CA VAL A 238 25.04 -3.78 -3.74
C VAL A 238 26.10 -4.33 -2.79
N ARG A 239 26.93 -3.43 -2.26
CA ARG A 239 28.01 -3.78 -1.32
C ARG A 239 27.46 -4.31 0.02
N SER A 240 28.23 -5.17 0.68
CA SER A 240 27.84 -5.79 1.97
C SER A 240 27.49 -4.79 3.07
N GLU A 241 28.22 -3.68 3.15
CA GLU A 241 28.03 -2.60 4.11
C GLU A 241 26.69 -1.91 3.89
N ARG A 242 26.33 -1.70 2.62
CA ARG A 242 25.04 -1.11 2.24
C ARG A 242 23.89 -2.06 2.52
N LYS A 243 24.02 -3.36 2.22
CA LYS A 243 23.03 -4.38 2.61
C LYS A 243 22.72 -4.34 4.11
N LYS A 244 23.77 -4.27 4.96
CA LYS A 244 23.62 -4.14 6.43
C LYS A 244 22.92 -2.84 6.83
N PHE A 245 23.29 -1.73 6.19
CA PHE A 245 22.66 -0.43 6.39
C PHE A 245 21.16 -0.47 6.06
N TYR A 246 20.77 -1.04 4.91
CA TYR A 246 19.37 -1.17 4.51
C TYR A 246 18.58 -2.09 5.44
N LYS A 247 19.16 -3.21 5.87
CA LYS A 247 18.56 -4.08 6.91
C LYS A 247 18.25 -3.27 8.17
N THR A 248 19.20 -2.45 8.62
CA THR A 248 19.04 -1.60 9.82
C THR A 248 17.96 -0.53 9.64
N LEU A 249 17.86 0.09 8.46
CA LEU A 249 16.80 1.05 8.18
C LEU A 249 15.43 0.39 8.22
N TRP A 250 15.30 -0.81 7.65
CA TRP A 250 14.07 -1.58 7.69
C TRP A 250 13.66 -1.98 9.12
N GLU A 251 14.58 -2.55 9.90
CA GLU A 251 14.33 -2.96 11.29
C GLU A 251 13.94 -1.80 12.20
N LYS A 252 14.39 -0.58 11.89
CA LYS A 252 14.01 0.66 12.60
C LYS A 252 12.75 1.33 12.03
N GLU A 253 12.03 0.65 11.13
CA GLU A 253 10.81 1.13 10.48
C GLU A 253 10.97 2.46 9.73
N LYS A 254 12.19 2.72 9.20
CA LYS A 254 12.52 3.97 8.52
C LYS A 254 12.16 3.97 7.02
N ILE A 255 11.90 2.80 6.45
CA ILE A 255 11.56 2.63 5.03
C ILE A 255 10.10 2.18 4.92
N SER A 256 9.34 2.81 4.01
CA SER A 256 7.98 2.37 3.70
C SER A 256 8.02 1.05 2.96
N LEU A 257 7.26 0.10 3.47
CA LEU A 257 6.94 -1.10 2.71
C LEU A 257 6.03 -0.71 1.55
N ASN A 258 6.35 -1.15 0.33
CA ASN A 258 5.52 -1.06 -0.86
C ASN A 258 6.01 -2.11 -1.88
N SER A 259 5.43 -2.13 -3.09
CA SER A 259 5.84 -3.03 -4.19
C SER A 259 7.29 -2.87 -4.63
N LEU A 260 7.92 -1.72 -4.35
CA LEU A 260 9.28 -1.42 -4.77
C LEU A 260 10.32 -1.83 -3.72
N THR A 261 9.95 -1.85 -2.43
CA THR A 261 10.89 -2.16 -1.34
C THR A 261 10.86 -3.61 -0.90
N LEU A 262 9.71 -4.31 -1.04
CA LEU A 262 9.57 -5.65 -0.48
C LEU A 262 10.60 -6.64 -1.05
N LEU A 263 10.76 -6.69 -2.37
CA LEU A 263 11.71 -7.61 -3.02
C LEU A 263 13.17 -7.31 -2.62
N ALA A 264 13.55 -6.03 -2.53
CA ALA A 264 14.88 -5.62 -2.09
C ALA A 264 15.13 -6.04 -0.62
N ILE A 265 14.16 -5.84 0.27
CA ILE A 265 14.25 -6.27 1.68
C ILE A 265 14.38 -7.79 1.79
N LEU A 266 13.58 -8.55 1.05
CA LEU A 266 13.67 -10.01 1.04
C LEU A 266 15.01 -10.49 0.50
N SER A 267 15.53 -9.81 -0.54
CA SER A 267 16.85 -10.10 -1.09
C SER A 267 17.96 -9.89 -0.05
N ILE A 268 17.86 -8.83 0.76
CA ILE A 268 18.79 -8.56 1.87
C ILE A 268 18.71 -9.67 2.93
N PHE A 269 17.51 -10.14 3.28
CA PHE A 269 17.36 -11.20 4.29
C PHE A 269 17.86 -12.56 3.81
N GLU A 270 17.64 -12.91 2.54
CA GLU A 270 18.11 -14.15 1.94
C GLU A 270 19.59 -14.13 1.54
N ASP A 271 20.23 -12.95 1.57
CA ASP A 271 21.52 -12.67 0.92
C ASP A 271 21.59 -13.21 -0.53
N LYS A 272 20.47 -13.09 -1.25
CA LYS A 272 20.29 -13.59 -2.62
C LYS A 272 19.34 -12.66 -3.37
N GLN A 273 19.53 -12.52 -4.69
CA GLN A 273 18.59 -11.81 -5.55
C GLN A 273 17.21 -12.48 -5.55
N ILE A 274 16.19 -11.72 -5.16
CA ILE A 274 14.77 -12.05 -5.26
C ILE A 274 14.11 -10.93 -6.08
N ASP A 275 13.75 -11.22 -7.32
CA ASP A 275 13.29 -10.23 -8.31
C ASP A 275 11.89 -10.53 -8.88
N SER A 276 11.18 -11.51 -8.30
CA SER A 276 9.84 -11.90 -8.72
C SER A 276 8.98 -12.28 -7.52
N TYR A 277 7.70 -11.89 -7.59
CA TYR A 277 6.66 -12.22 -6.62
C TYR A 277 6.06 -13.62 -6.78
N GLU A 278 6.28 -14.26 -7.92
CA GLU A 278 5.71 -15.57 -8.22
C GLU A 278 6.26 -16.63 -7.26
N ASN A 279 5.37 -17.31 -6.53
CA ASN A 279 5.70 -18.32 -5.54
C ASN A 279 6.79 -17.86 -4.56
N ILE A 280 6.78 -16.57 -4.23
CA ILE A 280 7.90 -15.93 -3.51
C ILE A 280 8.21 -16.63 -2.19
N TYR A 281 7.20 -17.10 -1.44
CA TYR A 281 7.43 -17.76 -0.16
C TYR A 281 8.24 -19.06 -0.30
N ASP A 282 8.06 -19.78 -1.40
CA ASP A 282 8.78 -21.02 -1.69
C ASP A 282 10.23 -20.77 -2.08
N LYS A 283 10.55 -19.55 -2.53
CA LYS A 283 11.92 -19.12 -2.89
C LYS A 283 12.75 -18.68 -1.67
N LEU A 284 12.12 -18.47 -0.51
CA LEU A 284 12.77 -18.03 0.73
C LEU A 284 13.24 -19.23 1.56
N ASN A 285 14.41 -19.11 2.17
CA ASN A 285 14.99 -20.11 3.07
C ASN A 285 15.11 -19.61 4.51
N THR A 286 15.28 -18.32 4.71
CA THR A 286 15.52 -17.73 6.02
C THR A 286 14.23 -17.53 6.81
N HIS A 287 14.32 -17.69 8.13
CA HIS A 287 13.18 -17.48 9.02
C HIS A 287 12.69 -16.02 8.99
N ASP A 288 13.61 -15.06 8.95
CA ASP A 288 13.29 -13.62 8.92
C ASP A 288 12.52 -13.23 7.66
N ALA A 289 12.93 -13.71 6.47
CA ALA A 289 12.24 -13.41 5.23
C ALA A 289 10.84 -14.05 5.20
N LYS A 290 10.71 -15.33 5.59
CA LYS A 290 9.42 -16.01 5.66
C LYS A 290 8.46 -15.34 6.65
N ASN A 291 8.96 -14.97 7.82
CA ASN A 291 8.15 -14.24 8.81
C ASN A 291 7.74 -12.86 8.31
N THR A 292 8.59 -12.19 7.55
CA THR A 292 8.28 -10.90 6.94
C THR A 292 7.10 -11.03 5.98
N ILE A 293 7.08 -12.02 5.08
CA ILE A 293 5.91 -12.32 4.23
C ILE A 293 4.65 -12.59 5.07
N ILE A 294 4.75 -13.43 6.10
CA ILE A 294 3.60 -13.82 6.93
C ILE A 294 3.01 -12.60 7.67
N LYS A 295 3.85 -11.76 8.30
CA LYS A 295 3.41 -10.54 8.99
C LYS A 295 2.75 -9.53 8.04
N LEU A 296 3.08 -9.60 6.76
CA LEU A 296 2.67 -8.62 5.77
C LEU A 296 1.59 -9.14 4.82
N LEU A 297 1.02 -10.33 5.02
CA LEU A 297 0.03 -10.93 4.09
C LEU A 297 -1.09 -9.96 3.72
N ASN A 298 -1.79 -9.38 4.71
CA ASN A 298 -2.87 -8.42 4.46
C ASN A 298 -2.38 -7.15 3.74
N TYR A 299 -1.15 -6.70 4.04
CA TYR A 299 -0.57 -5.53 3.35
C TYR A 299 -0.26 -5.86 1.88
N ILE A 300 0.34 -7.03 1.61
CA ILE A 300 0.67 -7.52 0.28
C ILE A 300 -0.61 -7.62 -0.56
N ASP A 301 -1.66 -8.20 -0.01
CA ASP A 301 -2.98 -8.27 -0.66
C ASP A 301 -3.51 -6.88 -1.04
N SER A 302 -3.61 -5.99 -0.05
CA SER A 302 -4.30 -4.70 -0.23
C SER A 302 -3.50 -3.65 -1.00
N ASN A 303 -2.16 -3.74 -1.06
CA ASN A 303 -1.31 -2.66 -1.58
C ASN A 303 -0.29 -3.09 -2.64
N ILE A 304 -0.03 -4.38 -2.80
CA ILE A 304 0.93 -4.88 -3.78
C ILE A 304 0.16 -5.62 -4.86
N PHE A 305 -0.56 -6.69 -4.51
CA PHE A 305 -1.24 -7.57 -5.46
C PHE A 305 -2.49 -6.92 -6.05
N SER A 306 -3.26 -6.17 -5.26
CA SER A 306 -4.39 -5.37 -5.75
C SER A 306 -4.01 -4.32 -6.81
N ASN A 307 -2.79 -3.78 -6.76
CA ASN A 307 -2.33 -2.77 -7.71
C ASN A 307 -1.92 -3.37 -9.08
N PHE A 308 -1.67 -4.68 -9.14
CA PHE A 308 -1.37 -5.36 -10.40
C PHE A 308 -2.63 -5.65 -11.25
N GLU A 309 -3.84 -5.58 -10.68
CA GLU A 309 -5.10 -5.82 -11.41
C GLU A 309 -5.39 -4.76 -12.49
N ASN A 310 -4.72 -3.61 -12.48
CA ASN A 310 -4.91 -2.52 -13.46
C ASN A 310 -4.09 -2.67 -14.75
N TYR A 311 -3.14 -3.60 -14.83
CA TYR A 311 -2.34 -3.83 -16.04
C TYR A 311 -2.83 -5.09 -16.77
N SER A 312 -3.74 -4.86 -17.71
CA SER A 312 -4.26 -5.88 -18.62
C SER A 312 -3.14 -6.45 -19.51
N HIS A 313 -3.16 -7.78 -19.62
CA HIS A 313 -2.36 -8.64 -20.50
C HIS A 313 -0.97 -8.98 -19.93
N GLU A 314 -0.78 -10.25 -19.53
CA GLU A 314 0.43 -10.88 -18.95
C GLU A 314 0.54 -11.00 -17.41
N SER A 315 -0.54 -10.82 -16.64
CA SER A 315 -0.53 -11.24 -15.23
C SER A 315 -0.56 -12.78 -15.12
N ASP A 316 0.60 -13.42 -15.27
CA ASP A 316 0.82 -14.77 -14.76
C ASP A 316 0.48 -14.75 -13.28
N ASN A 317 -0.71 -15.26 -12.93
CA ASN A 317 -1.11 -15.78 -11.63
C ASN A 317 -0.10 -15.58 -10.49
N LEU A 318 0.02 -14.35 -9.98
CA LEU A 318 0.94 -14.02 -8.90
C LEU A 318 0.33 -14.56 -7.61
N TYR A 319 0.89 -15.67 -7.13
CA TYR A 319 0.59 -16.24 -5.83
C TYR A 319 1.81 -16.20 -4.94
N ILE A 320 1.61 -16.00 -3.64
CA ILE A 320 2.67 -16.10 -2.65
C ILE A 320 3.24 -17.52 -2.59
N THR A 321 2.40 -18.53 -2.81
CA THR A 321 2.82 -19.93 -2.94
C THR A 321 1.79 -20.74 -3.73
N SER A 322 2.31 -21.74 -4.44
CA SER A 322 1.55 -22.81 -5.10
C SER A 322 1.84 -24.18 -4.47
N ASN A 323 2.52 -24.21 -3.32
CA ASN A 323 2.86 -25.42 -2.59
C ASN A 323 1.94 -25.61 -1.38
N ILE A 324 1.23 -26.74 -1.30
CA ILE A 324 0.27 -27.03 -0.23
C ILE A 324 0.91 -27.03 1.17
N ASN A 325 2.14 -27.51 1.30
CA ASN A 325 2.84 -27.55 2.59
C ASN A 325 3.23 -26.14 3.04
N SER A 326 3.72 -25.31 2.12
CA SER A 326 4.01 -23.89 2.38
C SER A 326 2.74 -23.13 2.77
N PHE A 327 1.64 -23.32 2.04
CA PHE A 327 0.34 -22.75 2.39
C PHE A 327 -0.07 -23.15 3.82
N ARG A 328 -0.06 -24.45 4.15
CA ARG A 328 -0.41 -24.92 5.51
C ARG A 328 0.50 -24.32 6.57
N SER A 329 1.79 -24.17 6.29
CA SER A 329 2.76 -23.52 7.17
C SER A 329 2.42 -22.05 7.40
N ILE A 330 2.21 -21.28 6.32
CA ILE A 330 1.83 -19.86 6.38
C ILE A 330 0.57 -19.69 7.22
N ILE A 331 -0.48 -20.45 6.92
CA ILE A 331 -1.77 -20.32 7.61
C ILE A 331 -1.64 -20.65 9.09
N ARG A 332 -0.97 -21.75 9.47
CA ARG A 332 -0.77 -22.12 10.87
C ARG A 332 -0.02 -21.04 11.64
N THR A 333 1.05 -20.50 11.06
CA THR A 333 1.80 -19.41 11.69
C THR A 333 0.94 -18.15 11.79
N TYR A 334 0.24 -17.78 10.73
CA TYR A 334 -0.60 -16.58 10.69
C TYR A 334 -1.72 -16.62 11.74
N MET A 335 -2.38 -17.77 11.90
CA MET A 335 -3.42 -17.98 12.92
C MET A 335 -2.92 -17.78 14.36
N ASN A 336 -1.63 -17.96 14.61
CA ASN A 336 -1.07 -17.82 15.96
C ASN A 336 -0.72 -16.36 16.30
N HIS A 337 -0.75 -15.45 15.33
CA HIS A 337 -0.18 -14.11 15.49
C HIS A 337 -1.17 -12.96 15.37
N GLU A 338 -2.33 -13.11 14.70
CA GLU A 338 -3.25 -11.98 14.48
C GLU A 338 -4.73 -12.39 14.40
N ASP A 339 -5.62 -11.49 14.85
CA ASP A 339 -7.09 -11.58 14.67
C ASP A 339 -7.57 -11.13 13.27
N LYS A 340 -6.65 -10.94 12.31
CA LYS A 340 -6.98 -10.42 10.98
C LYS A 340 -7.48 -11.53 10.04
N LYS A 341 -8.35 -11.15 9.10
CA LYS A 341 -8.85 -12.04 8.06
C LYS A 341 -7.68 -12.50 7.17
N ILE A 342 -7.69 -13.78 6.80
CA ILE A 342 -6.68 -14.34 5.90
C ILE A 342 -7.03 -13.95 4.45
N PRO A 343 -6.11 -13.32 3.70
CA PRO A 343 -6.30 -13.00 2.28
C PRO A 343 -6.06 -14.24 1.41
N PHE A 344 -7.07 -15.11 1.30
CA PHE A 344 -6.93 -16.39 0.60
C PHE A 344 -6.64 -16.26 -0.91
N ASN A 345 -6.96 -15.11 -1.51
CA ASN A 345 -6.67 -14.78 -2.92
C ASN A 345 -5.16 -14.70 -3.23
N LEU A 346 -4.29 -14.59 -2.23
CA LEU A 346 -2.83 -14.65 -2.41
C LEU A 346 -2.30 -16.06 -2.70
N PHE A 347 -3.14 -17.09 -2.62
CA PHE A 347 -2.74 -18.49 -2.80
C PHE A 347 -3.32 -19.08 -4.08
N ASN A 348 -2.59 -20.01 -4.66
CA ASN A 348 -3.01 -20.67 -5.89
C ASN A 348 -4.37 -21.40 -5.70
N PRO A 349 -5.38 -21.19 -6.57
CA PRO A 349 -6.66 -21.88 -6.52
C PRO A 349 -6.56 -23.40 -6.46
N ILE A 350 -5.53 -24.00 -7.07
CA ILE A 350 -5.30 -25.45 -7.06
C ILE A 350 -5.04 -25.94 -5.64
N ILE A 351 -4.16 -25.29 -4.88
CA ILE A 351 -3.86 -25.70 -3.50
C ILE A 351 -5.00 -25.37 -2.54
N LEU A 352 -5.75 -24.29 -2.80
CA LEU A 352 -6.95 -23.96 -2.05
C LEU A 352 -8.03 -25.05 -2.23
N TRP A 353 -8.19 -25.56 -3.46
CA TRP A 353 -9.09 -26.68 -3.75
C TRP A 353 -8.61 -27.98 -3.10
N GLU A 354 -7.31 -28.28 -3.17
CA GLU A 354 -6.72 -29.43 -2.48
C GLU A 354 -7.00 -29.37 -0.97
N GLU A 355 -6.83 -28.20 -0.35
CA GLU A 355 -7.14 -28.03 1.07
C GLU A 355 -8.63 -28.15 1.37
N LEU A 356 -9.49 -27.54 0.55
CA LEU A 356 -10.94 -27.61 0.72
C LEU A 356 -11.46 -29.05 0.63
N THR A 357 -10.91 -29.85 -0.29
CA THR A 357 -11.30 -31.26 -0.47
C THR A 357 -10.75 -32.19 0.61
N ASN A 358 -9.69 -31.79 1.31
CA ASN A 358 -9.26 -32.42 2.54
C ASN A 358 -10.14 -31.99 3.73
N VAL A 359 -11.38 -32.51 3.77
CA VAL A 359 -12.37 -32.20 4.83
C VAL A 359 -11.91 -32.53 6.25
N GLN A 360 -10.86 -33.33 6.41
CA GLN A 360 -10.26 -33.63 7.70
C GLN A 360 -9.20 -32.59 8.12
N SER A 361 -8.78 -31.68 7.26
CA SER A 361 -7.84 -30.63 7.66
C SER A 361 -8.49 -29.64 8.64
N GLU A 362 -7.74 -29.24 9.66
CA GLU A 362 -8.15 -28.20 10.61
C GLU A 362 -8.37 -26.84 9.91
N ILE A 363 -7.47 -26.47 8.98
CA ILE A 363 -7.57 -25.22 8.22
C ILE A 363 -8.86 -25.20 7.42
N SER A 364 -9.13 -26.29 6.71
CA SER A 364 -10.37 -26.46 5.95
C SER A 364 -11.59 -26.35 6.85
N ARG A 365 -11.63 -27.07 7.99
CA ARG A 365 -12.77 -26.99 8.93
C ARG A 365 -13.00 -25.59 9.48
N LYS A 366 -11.93 -24.84 9.77
CA LYS A 366 -12.00 -23.51 10.38
C LYS A 366 -12.31 -22.40 9.35
N HIS A 367 -11.80 -22.51 8.13
CA HIS A 367 -11.86 -21.46 7.11
C HIS A 367 -12.52 -21.89 5.80
N TYR A 368 -13.33 -22.96 5.81
CA TYR A 368 -13.94 -23.47 4.57
C TYR A 368 -14.70 -22.38 3.83
N LYS A 369 -15.41 -21.51 4.56
CA LYS A 369 -16.28 -20.50 3.95
C LYS A 369 -15.45 -19.46 3.21
N GLU A 370 -14.33 -19.04 3.79
CA GLU A 370 -13.41 -18.07 3.19
C GLU A 370 -12.70 -18.67 1.98
N ILE A 371 -12.11 -19.86 2.11
CA ILE A 371 -11.45 -20.58 1.00
C ILE A 371 -12.45 -20.79 -0.15
N PHE A 372 -13.64 -21.30 0.18
CA PHE A 372 -14.70 -21.54 -0.79
C PHE A 372 -15.17 -20.26 -1.46
N ASN A 373 -15.23 -19.14 -0.74
CA ASN A 373 -15.62 -17.85 -1.30
C ASN A 373 -14.57 -17.28 -2.27
N THR A 374 -13.28 -17.56 -2.03
CA THR A 374 -12.18 -17.17 -2.92
C THR A 374 -12.18 -17.92 -4.25
N LEU A 375 -12.54 -19.21 -4.25
CA LEU A 375 -12.56 -20.03 -5.47
C LEU A 375 -13.71 -19.62 -6.41
N ASP A 376 -13.41 -19.54 -7.71
CA ASP A 376 -14.41 -19.24 -8.74
C ASP A 376 -15.38 -20.42 -8.97
N LYS A 377 -16.62 -20.11 -9.34
CA LYS A 377 -17.69 -21.10 -9.57
C LYS A 377 -17.34 -22.04 -10.74
N ASP A 378 -16.82 -21.50 -11.82
CA ASP A 378 -16.48 -22.28 -13.00
C ASP A 378 -15.22 -23.10 -12.72
N PHE A 379 -14.23 -22.53 -12.01
CA PHE A 379 -13.06 -23.29 -11.53
C PHE A 379 -13.47 -24.50 -10.68
N ILE A 380 -14.33 -24.33 -9.66
CA ILE A 380 -14.80 -25.44 -8.81
C ILE A 380 -15.45 -26.53 -9.69
N THR A 381 -16.28 -26.11 -10.64
CA THR A 381 -17.01 -27.06 -11.49
C THR A 381 -16.07 -27.82 -12.43
N GLU A 382 -15.06 -27.14 -13.00
CA GLU A 382 -14.00 -27.77 -13.79
C GLU A 382 -13.23 -28.82 -12.96
N GLN A 383 -12.86 -28.49 -11.72
CA GLN A 383 -12.17 -29.44 -10.85
C GLN A 383 -13.04 -30.64 -10.47
N LEU A 384 -14.36 -30.47 -10.35
CA LEU A 384 -15.30 -31.57 -10.13
C LEU A 384 -15.46 -32.49 -11.34
N ASN A 385 -15.32 -31.94 -12.56
CA ASN A 385 -15.35 -32.72 -13.81
C ASN A 385 -14.05 -33.50 -14.03
N LYS A 386 -12.94 -33.11 -13.41
CA LYS A 386 -11.70 -33.88 -13.46
C LYS A 386 -11.90 -35.26 -12.80
N SER A 387 -11.36 -36.29 -13.44
CA SER A 387 -11.51 -37.69 -13.03
C SER A 387 -10.95 -38.02 -11.64
N SER A 388 -10.28 -37.08 -10.97
CA SER A 388 -9.67 -37.23 -9.65
C SER A 388 -10.66 -37.12 -8.48
N ILE A 389 -11.84 -36.52 -8.64
CA ILE A 389 -12.84 -36.40 -7.56
C ILE A 389 -13.80 -37.59 -7.61
N SER A 390 -13.70 -38.48 -6.62
CA SER A 390 -14.66 -39.58 -6.48
C SER A 390 -16.04 -39.09 -6.01
N LEU A 391 -17.10 -39.83 -6.38
CA LEU A 391 -18.46 -39.59 -5.86
C LEU A 391 -18.52 -39.64 -4.32
N LEU A 392 -17.67 -40.45 -3.69
CA LEU A 392 -17.57 -40.53 -2.23
C LEU A 392 -16.98 -39.24 -1.64
N SER A 393 -15.92 -38.69 -2.26
CA SER A 393 -15.33 -37.41 -1.86
C SER A 393 -16.35 -36.28 -2.03
N PHE A 394 -17.10 -36.29 -3.13
CA PHE A 394 -18.17 -35.32 -3.38
C PHE A 394 -19.27 -35.36 -2.31
N LYS A 395 -19.72 -36.55 -1.91
CA LYS A 395 -20.68 -36.70 -0.79
C LYS A 395 -20.12 -36.12 0.51
N LYS A 396 -18.85 -36.39 0.82
CA LYS A 396 -18.20 -35.82 2.01
C LYS A 396 -18.15 -34.29 1.97
N LEU A 397 -17.89 -33.69 0.81
CA LEU A 397 -17.92 -32.23 0.64
C LEU A 397 -19.33 -31.67 0.91
N LEU A 398 -20.36 -32.28 0.33
CA LEU A 398 -21.76 -31.90 0.56
C LEU A 398 -22.17 -32.07 2.02
N GLU A 399 -21.76 -33.14 2.69
CA GLU A 399 -22.09 -33.37 4.11
C GLU A 399 -21.41 -32.33 5.03
N ASN A 400 -20.15 -32.01 4.78
CA ASN A 400 -19.38 -31.08 5.61
C ASN A 400 -19.75 -29.61 5.37
N TYR A 401 -20.03 -29.23 4.11
CA TYR A 401 -20.25 -27.83 3.72
C TYR A 401 -21.70 -27.49 3.33
N LYS A 402 -22.58 -28.51 3.28
CA LYS A 402 -24.04 -28.41 3.13
C LYS A 402 -24.49 -27.54 1.94
N ASP A 403 -25.52 -26.72 2.17
CA ASP A 403 -26.17 -25.89 1.15
C ASP A 403 -25.21 -24.87 0.53
N SER A 404 -24.20 -24.42 1.28
CA SER A 404 -23.19 -23.47 0.79
C SER A 404 -22.42 -24.05 -0.40
N PHE A 405 -22.00 -25.31 -0.31
CA PHE A 405 -21.28 -26.00 -1.38
C PHE A 405 -22.15 -26.21 -2.62
N SER A 406 -23.39 -26.67 -2.38
CA SER A 406 -24.37 -26.90 -3.45
C SER A 406 -24.68 -25.64 -4.27
N ASN A 407 -24.73 -24.47 -3.61
CA ASN A 407 -25.10 -23.21 -4.26
C ASN A 407 -24.00 -22.60 -5.14
N LYS A 408 -22.74 -23.01 -5.00
CA LYS A 408 -21.60 -22.47 -5.79
C LYS A 408 -21.08 -23.44 -6.85
N ILE A 409 -21.77 -24.54 -7.11
CA ILE A 409 -21.46 -25.43 -8.24
C ILE A 409 -22.34 -25.06 -9.41
N ASN A 410 -21.78 -25.04 -10.62
CA ASN A 410 -22.57 -24.93 -11.83
C ASN A 410 -23.11 -26.32 -12.23
N ILE A 411 -24.32 -26.65 -11.77
CA ILE A 411 -24.93 -27.97 -12.00
C ILE A 411 -25.11 -28.27 -13.50
N GLU A 412 -25.32 -27.24 -14.33
CA GLU A 412 -25.58 -27.40 -15.76
C GLU A 412 -24.38 -27.96 -16.51
N ILE A 413 -23.17 -27.51 -16.16
CA ILE A 413 -21.91 -27.90 -16.82
C ILE A 413 -21.18 -29.04 -16.10
N LEU A 414 -21.71 -29.54 -14.98
CA LEU A 414 -21.18 -30.72 -14.31
C LEU A 414 -21.31 -31.94 -15.25
N GLU A 415 -20.31 -32.80 -15.37
CA GLU A 415 -20.34 -33.92 -16.30
C GLU A 415 -20.95 -35.18 -15.66
N SER A 416 -20.71 -35.38 -14.36
CA SER A 416 -21.18 -36.55 -13.63
C SER A 416 -22.66 -36.44 -13.26
N ASP A 417 -23.51 -37.22 -13.94
CA ASP A 417 -24.94 -37.33 -13.60
C ASP A 417 -25.17 -37.85 -12.17
N ALA A 418 -24.28 -38.72 -11.67
CA ALA A 418 -24.33 -39.18 -10.29
C ALA A 418 -24.11 -38.02 -9.30
N MET A 419 -23.14 -37.13 -9.55
CA MET A 419 -22.94 -35.94 -8.72
C MET A 419 -24.09 -34.94 -8.86
N LYS A 420 -24.60 -34.70 -10.08
CA LYS A 420 -25.79 -33.86 -10.31
C LYS A 420 -26.98 -34.30 -9.46
N SER A 421 -27.23 -35.61 -9.43
CA SER A 421 -28.34 -36.18 -8.67
C SER A 421 -28.25 -35.94 -7.15
N LEU A 422 -27.04 -35.75 -6.62
CA LEU A 422 -26.80 -35.48 -5.19
C LEU A 422 -26.97 -34.00 -4.82
N VAL A 423 -26.62 -33.08 -5.72
CA VAL A 423 -26.82 -31.62 -5.53
C VAL A 423 -28.27 -31.22 -5.73
N GLN A 424 -29.01 -31.98 -6.54
CA GLN A 424 -30.45 -31.92 -6.60
C GLN A 424 -31.05 -32.42 -5.28
N ILE A 425 -31.00 -31.57 -4.25
CA ILE A 425 -31.72 -31.76 -2.99
C ILE A 425 -33.16 -32.19 -3.34
N PRO A 426 -33.74 -33.20 -2.64
CA PRO A 426 -35.05 -33.75 -2.96
C PRO A 426 -36.03 -32.60 -3.14
N LYS A 427 -36.77 -32.62 -4.26
CA LYS A 427 -37.87 -31.69 -4.57
C LYS A 427 -38.40 -31.08 -3.28
N LYS A 428 -38.26 -29.75 -3.13
CA LYS A 428 -38.98 -28.94 -2.13
C LYS A 428 -40.26 -29.69 -1.78
N ARG A 429 -40.45 -30.12 -0.52
CA ARG A 429 -41.76 -30.64 -0.09
C ARG A 429 -42.78 -29.69 -0.69
N THR A 430 -43.51 -30.14 -1.70
CA THR A 430 -44.48 -29.32 -2.41
C THR A 430 -45.32 -28.68 -1.32
N LYS A 431 -45.41 -27.35 -1.30
CA LYS A 431 -46.32 -26.62 -0.41
C LYS A 431 -47.57 -27.47 -0.27
N ARG A 432 -47.90 -27.93 0.96
CA ARG A 432 -49.12 -28.73 1.21
C ARG A 432 -50.25 -28.07 0.42
N LYS A 433 -50.88 -28.81 -0.50
CA LYS A 433 -51.93 -28.31 -1.39
C LYS A 433 -52.86 -27.38 -0.60
N PRO A 434 -52.99 -26.09 -0.96
CA PRO A 434 -53.95 -25.17 -0.36
C PRO A 434 -55.39 -25.73 -0.39
N ASP A 435 -55.66 -26.59 -1.37
CA ASP A 435 -56.97 -27.20 -1.61
C ASP A 435 -57.52 -28.04 -0.46
N SER A 436 -56.70 -28.69 0.37
CA SER A 436 -57.27 -29.60 1.38
C SER A 436 -57.98 -28.85 2.51
N ARG A 437 -57.46 -27.69 2.92
CA ARG A 437 -58.11 -26.83 3.94
C ARG A 437 -59.35 -26.14 3.38
N ILE A 438 -59.28 -25.64 2.15
CA ILE A 438 -60.43 -25.01 1.47
C ILE A 438 -61.53 -26.04 1.23
N ASN A 439 -61.21 -27.25 0.74
CA ASN A 439 -62.19 -28.31 0.55
C ASN A 439 -62.79 -28.80 1.88
N LYS A 440 -62.00 -28.88 2.96
CA LYS A 440 -62.51 -29.21 4.30
C LYS A 440 -63.48 -28.14 4.80
N LYS A 441 -63.13 -26.86 4.65
CA LYS A 441 -63.98 -25.70 5.00
C LYS A 441 -65.29 -25.71 4.19
N ASN A 442 -65.22 -25.88 2.88
CA ASN A 442 -66.40 -25.89 2.00
C ASN A 442 -67.33 -27.07 2.29
N LYS A 443 -66.78 -28.25 2.64
CA LYS A 443 -67.58 -29.40 3.09
C LYS A 443 -68.33 -29.11 4.38
N LEU A 444 -67.69 -28.45 5.35
CA LEU A 444 -68.34 -28.05 6.61
C LEU A 444 -69.45 -27.03 6.35
N ILE A 445 -69.19 -26.00 5.55
CA ILE A 445 -70.18 -24.98 5.19
C ILE A 445 -71.39 -25.61 4.49
N LYS A 446 -71.15 -26.44 3.47
CA LYS A 446 -72.21 -27.13 2.73
C LYS A 446 -73.04 -28.01 3.64
N TYR A 447 -72.39 -28.74 4.54
CA TYR A 447 -73.07 -29.61 5.49
C TYR A 447 -73.95 -28.80 6.45
N ILE A 448 -73.46 -27.71 7.04
CA ILE A 448 -74.27 -26.92 7.98
C ILE A 448 -75.45 -26.25 7.27
N ASN A 449 -75.23 -25.67 6.08
CA ASN A 449 -76.26 -24.95 5.34
C ASN A 449 -77.36 -25.84 4.71
N GLN A 450 -77.17 -27.15 4.63
CA GLN A 450 -78.20 -28.07 4.11
C GLN A 450 -79.24 -28.46 5.17
N HIS A 451 -79.00 -28.12 6.44
CA HIS A 451 -79.86 -28.45 7.57
C HIS A 451 -80.55 -27.19 8.09
N SER A 452 -81.73 -27.38 8.69
CA SER A 452 -82.56 -26.28 9.21
C SER A 452 -82.66 -26.26 10.73
N LYS A 453 -82.50 -27.43 11.37
CA LYS A 453 -82.66 -27.63 12.82
C LYS A 453 -81.51 -28.41 13.41
N ILE A 454 -81.21 -28.19 14.69
CA ILE A 454 -80.08 -28.82 15.37
C ILE A 454 -80.21 -30.36 15.47
N ASP A 455 -81.44 -30.88 15.54
CA ASP A 455 -81.70 -32.33 15.63
C ASP A 455 -81.35 -33.09 14.35
N GLU A 456 -81.18 -32.37 13.23
CA GLU A 456 -80.77 -32.93 11.94
C GLU A 456 -79.23 -33.05 11.81
N ILE A 457 -78.47 -32.49 12.77
CA ILE A 457 -77.02 -32.44 12.73
C ILE A 457 -76.41 -33.70 13.35
N ASP A 458 -75.61 -34.43 12.56
CA ASP A 458 -74.82 -35.56 13.05
C ASP A 458 -73.66 -35.07 13.92
N LYS A 459 -73.74 -35.37 15.23
CA LYS A 459 -72.71 -35.04 16.21
C LYS A 459 -71.34 -35.61 15.83
N ASN A 460 -71.28 -36.79 15.22
CA ASN A 460 -70.03 -37.41 14.80
C ASN A 460 -69.39 -36.67 13.64
N PHE A 461 -70.18 -36.13 12.71
CA PHE A 461 -69.68 -35.29 11.63
C PHE A 461 -69.06 -34.01 12.17
N ILE A 462 -69.77 -33.29 13.05
CA ILE A 462 -69.29 -32.05 13.70
C ILE A 462 -68.03 -32.28 14.53
N ASN A 463 -67.92 -33.43 15.20
CA ASN A 463 -66.75 -33.74 16.03
C ASN A 463 -65.45 -33.95 15.27
N ARG A 464 -65.51 -34.28 13.96
CA ARG A 464 -64.32 -34.43 13.09
C ARG A 464 -63.64 -33.10 12.72
N TYR A 465 -64.31 -31.97 12.93
CA TYR A 465 -63.78 -30.64 12.62
C TYR A 465 -63.16 -29.99 13.85
N SER A 466 -62.06 -29.27 13.65
CA SER A 466 -61.37 -28.54 14.72
C SER A 466 -62.08 -27.23 15.02
N VAL A 467 -61.84 -26.65 16.20
CA VAL A 467 -62.44 -25.35 16.57
C VAL A 467 -62.08 -24.27 15.56
N ASP A 468 -60.83 -24.21 15.09
CA ASP A 468 -60.43 -23.22 14.09
C ASP A 468 -61.13 -23.43 12.73
N ASP A 469 -61.51 -24.68 12.38
CA ASP A 469 -62.33 -24.93 11.18
C ASP A 469 -63.68 -24.22 11.31
N PHE A 470 -64.37 -24.33 12.45
CA PHE A 470 -65.64 -23.62 12.71
C PHE A 470 -65.44 -22.09 12.72
N LEU A 471 -64.46 -21.56 13.45
CA LEU A 471 -64.23 -20.11 13.49
C LEU A 471 -64.03 -19.52 12.09
N SER A 472 -63.35 -20.26 11.21
CA SER A 472 -63.13 -19.84 9.83
C SER A 472 -64.37 -19.85 8.93
N THR A 473 -65.48 -20.49 9.34
CA THR A 473 -66.72 -20.60 8.57
C THR A 473 -67.81 -19.62 8.97
N LYS A 474 -67.65 -18.84 10.07
CA LYS A 474 -68.67 -17.95 10.64
C LYS A 474 -69.43 -17.12 9.58
N GLY A 475 -68.71 -16.43 8.71
CA GLY A 475 -69.29 -15.53 7.70
C GLY A 475 -69.90 -16.22 6.47
N SER A 476 -69.97 -17.55 6.44
CA SER A 476 -70.47 -18.32 5.28
C SER A 476 -71.64 -19.25 5.64
N ILE A 477 -72.14 -19.19 6.87
CA ILE A 477 -73.30 -19.96 7.32
C ILE A 477 -74.54 -19.08 7.26
N ASN A 478 -75.57 -19.56 6.56
CA ASN A 478 -76.78 -18.78 6.29
C ASN A 478 -77.70 -18.73 7.52
N ASN A 479 -77.89 -19.89 8.18
CA ASN A 479 -78.72 -20.00 9.37
C ASN A 479 -77.86 -19.75 10.63
N LYS A 480 -77.84 -18.49 11.09
CA LYS A 480 -77.04 -18.07 12.25
C LYS A 480 -77.50 -18.71 13.56
N GLU A 481 -78.80 -18.96 13.73
CA GLU A 481 -79.36 -19.63 14.93
C GLU A 481 -78.89 -21.07 15.01
N LEU A 482 -79.03 -21.84 13.92
CA LEU A 482 -78.50 -23.20 13.84
C LEU A 482 -76.98 -23.24 14.08
N TYR A 483 -76.26 -22.26 13.54
CA TYR A 483 -74.82 -22.17 13.74
C TYR A 483 -74.43 -21.92 15.20
N LEU A 484 -75.22 -21.10 15.90
CA LEU A 484 -75.05 -20.84 17.33
C LEU A 484 -75.24 -22.11 18.16
N ASP A 485 -76.26 -22.89 17.84
CA ASP A 485 -76.53 -24.17 18.51
C ASP A 485 -75.40 -25.19 18.26
N ILE A 486 -74.88 -25.28 17.03
CA ILE A 486 -73.74 -26.14 16.70
C ILE A 486 -72.48 -25.69 17.46
N LEU A 487 -72.22 -24.39 17.58
CA LEU A 487 -71.09 -23.87 18.35
C LEU A 487 -71.21 -24.17 19.85
N ASN A 488 -72.42 -24.04 20.42
CA ASN A 488 -72.69 -24.41 21.81
C ASN A 488 -72.52 -25.92 22.04
N MET A 489 -72.98 -26.74 21.10
CA MET A 489 -72.79 -28.18 21.13
C MET A 489 -71.30 -28.55 21.00
N LYS A 490 -70.54 -27.84 20.16
CA LYS A 490 -69.09 -28.03 20.05
C LYS A 490 -68.38 -27.62 21.33
N LYS A 491 -68.78 -26.51 21.95
CA LYS A 491 -68.22 -25.98 23.20
C LYS A 491 -68.26 -27.03 24.31
N SER A 492 -69.37 -27.75 24.47
CA SER A 492 -69.51 -28.79 25.50
C SER A 492 -68.61 -30.02 25.28
N THR A 493 -68.07 -30.21 24.07
CA THR A 493 -67.16 -31.32 23.73
C THR A 493 -65.67 -30.93 23.79
N VAL A 494 -65.35 -29.64 23.94
CA VAL A 494 -63.96 -29.14 23.92
C VAL A 494 -63.36 -29.15 25.32
N ARG A 495 -62.18 -29.78 25.48
CA ARG A 495 -61.49 -29.87 26.79
C ARG A 495 -60.60 -28.69 27.14
N ARG A 496 -60.10 -27.93 26.16
CA ARG A 496 -59.13 -26.83 26.36
C ARG A 496 -59.85 -25.49 26.54
N THR A 497 -59.59 -24.82 27.67
CA THR A 497 -60.16 -23.50 28.00
C THR A 497 -59.91 -22.45 26.91
N SER A 498 -58.71 -22.43 26.31
CA SER A 498 -58.40 -21.47 25.23
C SER A 498 -59.30 -21.62 23.99
N ASN A 499 -59.73 -22.84 23.67
CA ASN A 499 -60.64 -23.10 22.56
C ASN A 499 -62.10 -22.83 22.95
N ILE A 500 -62.48 -23.04 24.22
CA ILE A 500 -63.78 -22.65 24.76
C ILE A 500 -63.96 -21.13 24.63
N ASN A 501 -62.96 -20.34 25.07
CA ASN A 501 -63.00 -18.87 25.00
C ASN A 501 -63.11 -18.35 23.56
N LYS A 502 -62.42 -19.01 22.61
CA LYS A 502 -62.55 -18.66 21.18
C LYS A 502 -63.97 -18.89 20.65
N ILE A 503 -64.62 -20.00 21.03
CA ILE A 503 -66.00 -20.27 20.65
C ILE A 503 -66.95 -19.27 21.31
N GLU A 504 -66.77 -18.97 22.60
CA GLU A 504 -67.60 -18.00 23.33
C GLU A 504 -67.57 -16.62 22.68
N LYS A 505 -66.39 -16.15 22.26
CA LYS A 505 -66.28 -14.87 21.57
C LYS A 505 -67.18 -14.82 20.33
N VAL A 506 -67.14 -15.86 19.50
CA VAL A 506 -67.97 -15.94 18.28
C VAL A 506 -69.45 -16.11 18.61
N VAL A 507 -69.80 -16.87 19.64
CA VAL A 507 -71.18 -16.99 20.12
C VAL A 507 -71.73 -15.64 20.57
N THR A 508 -70.96 -14.86 21.33
CA THR A 508 -71.37 -13.51 21.78
C THR A 508 -71.57 -12.57 20.59
N GLU A 509 -70.66 -12.56 19.61
CA GLU A 509 -70.79 -11.77 18.39
C GLU A 509 -72.02 -12.17 17.56
N LEU A 510 -72.33 -13.47 17.44
CA LEU A 510 -73.52 -13.93 16.73
C LEU A 510 -74.82 -13.58 17.47
N LYS A 511 -74.82 -13.63 18.82
CA LYS A 511 -75.96 -13.18 19.62
C LYS A 511 -76.23 -11.69 19.44
N SER A 512 -75.19 -10.86 19.42
CA SER A 512 -75.37 -9.42 19.15
C SER A 512 -75.92 -9.16 17.75
N GLU A 513 -75.41 -9.89 16.74
CA GLU A 513 -75.91 -9.78 15.36
C GLU A 513 -77.38 -10.24 15.22
N LEU A 514 -77.83 -11.20 16.03
CA LEU A 514 -79.22 -11.67 16.05
C LEU A 514 -80.15 -10.74 16.85
N SER A 515 -79.65 -10.11 17.93
CA SER A 515 -80.43 -9.14 18.72
C SER A 515 -80.62 -7.81 17.99
N ASP A 516 -79.68 -7.40 17.13
CA ASP A 516 -79.82 -6.19 16.31
C ASP A 516 -80.87 -6.35 15.17
N THR A 517 -81.20 -7.59 14.78
CA THR A 517 -82.26 -7.89 13.80
C THR A 517 -83.67 -7.95 14.38
N SER A 518 -83.87 -7.82 15.69
CA SER A 518 -85.21 -7.84 16.30
C SER A 518 -85.91 -6.46 16.35
N TRP A 519 -85.36 -5.44 15.67
CA TRP A 519 -85.93 -4.09 15.50
C TRP A 519 -85.90 -3.60 14.03
N ALA A 520 -86.20 -4.50 13.07
CA ALA A 520 -86.41 -4.16 11.67
C ALA A 520 -87.69 -4.80 11.12
#